data_AF-M4ZZT5-F1
#
_entry.id   AF-M4ZZT5-F1
#
_cell.length_a   1.000
_cell.length_b   1.000
_cell.length_c   1.000
_cell.angle_alpha   90.00
_cell.angle_beta   90.00
_cell.angle_gamma   90.00
#
_symmetry.space_group_name_H-M   'P 1'
#
loop_
_entity.id
_entity.type
_entity.pdbx_description
1 polymer ?
#
loop_
_entity_poly.entity_id
_entity_poly.type
_entity_poly.pdbx_seq_one_letter_code
_entity_poly.pdbx_strand_id
1 'polypeptide(L)'
;MPDGPMRKALADGIPVTLEDGRTIDPEDVLGPAQGQKKLVIVGDTETTEGLQEHVRDADVLVIEATFLQRDSAMARDYGHLTAAEAAALAASSNVGQLVMNHISGRYSDAEVLAEARESFPNSRVANDFDQMVV
;
A
#
# COMPACT_ATOMS: atom_id res chain seq x y z
N MET A 1 -36.86 -11.59 5.81
CA MET A 1 -35.44 -11.21 5.99
C MET A 1 -34.68 -12.50 6.23
N PRO A 2 -33.70 -12.87 5.39
CA PRO A 2 -32.96 -14.12 5.56
C PRO A 2 -32.33 -14.16 6.95
N ASP A 3 -32.36 -15.31 7.60
CA ASP A 3 -31.77 -15.57 8.91
C ASP A 3 -30.24 -15.72 8.80
N GLY A 4 -29.55 -15.75 9.95
CA GLY A 4 -28.09 -15.65 10.03
C GLY A 4 -27.32 -16.60 9.10
N PRO A 5 -27.66 -17.90 9.05
CA PRO A 5 -27.00 -18.86 8.15
C PRO A 5 -27.20 -18.52 6.67
N MET A 6 -28.39 -18.07 6.28
CA MET A 6 -28.70 -17.75 4.88
C MET A 6 -27.95 -16.51 4.39
N ARG A 7 -27.78 -15.50 5.26
CA ARG A 7 -26.96 -14.32 4.92
C ARG A 7 -25.48 -14.66 4.72
N LYS A 8 -24.96 -15.60 5.51
CA LYS A 8 -23.60 -16.10 5.34
C LYS A 8 -23.44 -16.82 4.00
N ALA A 9 -24.38 -17.71 3.66
CA ALA A 9 -24.38 -18.40 2.37
C ALA A 9 -24.38 -17.40 1.19
N LEU A 10 -25.23 -16.37 1.24
CA LEU A 10 -25.23 -15.30 0.25
C LEU A 10 -23.89 -14.55 0.18
N ALA A 11 -23.28 -14.21 1.32
CA ALA A 11 -21.97 -13.57 1.38
C ALA A 11 -20.83 -14.45 0.82
N ASP A 12 -20.95 -15.77 0.94
CA ASP A 12 -20.01 -16.75 0.39
C ASP A 12 -20.29 -17.06 -1.10
N GLY A 13 -21.24 -16.35 -1.74
CA GLY A 13 -21.58 -16.53 -3.15
C GLY A 13 -22.50 -17.72 -3.44
N ILE A 14 -23.23 -18.22 -2.43
CA ILE A 14 -24.14 -19.36 -2.53
C ILE A 14 -25.60 -18.85 -2.56
N PRO A 15 -26.39 -19.15 -3.61
CA PRO A 15 -27.81 -18.83 -3.65
C PRO A 15 -28.60 -19.51 -2.53
N VAL A 16 -29.65 -18.84 -2.05
CA VAL A 16 -30.50 -19.37 -0.96
C VAL A 16 -31.97 -19.39 -1.36
N THR A 17 -32.68 -20.46 -0.99
CA THR A 17 -34.13 -20.57 -1.17
C THR A 17 -34.84 -20.28 0.16
N LEU A 18 -35.74 -19.31 0.16
CA LEU A 18 -36.59 -18.94 1.29
C LEU A 18 -37.70 -19.97 1.52
N GLU A 19 -38.30 -19.95 2.71
CA GLU A 19 -39.44 -20.81 3.07
C GLU A 19 -40.67 -20.60 2.15
N ASP A 20 -40.81 -19.42 1.55
CA ASP A 20 -41.89 -19.12 0.59
C ASP A 20 -41.57 -19.53 -0.85
N GLY A 21 -40.46 -20.26 -1.06
CA GLY A 21 -40.06 -20.82 -2.34
C GLY A 21 -39.31 -19.85 -3.27
N ARG A 22 -39.09 -18.60 -2.86
CA ARG A 22 -38.26 -17.65 -3.62
C ARG A 22 -36.78 -18.00 -3.48
N THR A 23 -36.04 -18.00 -4.58
CA THR A 23 -34.58 -18.02 -4.57
C THR A 23 -34.05 -16.60 -4.59
N ILE A 24 -33.03 -16.33 -3.77
CA ILE A 24 -32.25 -15.09 -3.79
C ILE A 24 -30.85 -15.46 -4.27
N ASP A 25 -30.41 -14.81 -5.34
CA ASP A 25 -29.04 -14.93 -5.82
C ASP A 25 -28.14 -13.92 -5.08
N PRO A 26 -26.86 -14.23 -4.85
CA PRO A 26 -25.92 -13.32 -4.19
C PRO A 26 -25.86 -11.94 -4.86
N GLU A 27 -25.96 -11.90 -6.19
CA GLU A 27 -25.92 -10.66 -6.98
C GLU A 27 -27.11 -9.73 -6.75
N ASP A 28 -28.25 -10.23 -6.26
CA ASP A 28 -29.43 -9.41 -5.95
C ASP A 28 -29.25 -8.57 -4.67
N VAL A 29 -28.28 -8.95 -3.83
CA VAL A 29 -28.14 -8.42 -2.45
C VAL A 29 -26.73 -7.99 -2.08
N LEU A 30 -25.71 -8.50 -2.78
CA LEU A 30 -24.33 -8.06 -2.62
C LEU A 30 -24.08 -6.83 -3.47
N GLY A 31 -23.46 -5.81 -2.87
CA GLY A 31 -22.87 -4.71 -3.62
C GLY A 31 -21.70 -5.19 -4.50
N PRO A 32 -21.15 -4.32 -5.34
CA PRO A 32 -19.95 -4.64 -6.12
C PRO A 32 -18.85 -5.18 -5.18
N ALA A 33 -18.13 -6.19 -5.63
CA ALA A 33 -17.03 -6.77 -4.86
C ALA A 33 -16.09 -5.65 -4.41
N GLN A 34 -15.91 -5.50 -3.10
CA GLN A 34 -14.89 -4.60 -2.59
C GLN A 34 -13.54 -5.17 -3.00
N GLY A 35 -12.77 -4.39 -3.77
CA GLY A 35 -11.43 -4.80 -4.22
C GLY A 35 -10.56 -5.19 -3.01
N GLN A 36 -9.72 -6.21 -3.20
CA GLN A 36 -8.77 -6.61 -2.17
C GLN A 36 -7.81 -5.44 -1.88
N LYS A 37 -7.64 -5.14 -0.60
CA LYS A 37 -6.67 -4.15 -0.15
C LYS A 37 -5.29 -4.77 -0.02
N LYS A 38 -4.29 -4.16 -0.64
CA LYS A 38 -2.90 -4.61 -0.64
C LYS A 38 -2.01 -3.57 0.06
N LEU A 39 -1.56 -3.91 1.26
CA LEU A 39 -0.51 -3.20 1.99
C LEU A 39 0.81 -3.94 1.80
N VAL A 40 1.87 -3.24 1.40
CA VAL A 40 3.22 -3.78 1.34
C VAL A 40 4.12 -2.97 2.26
N ILE A 41 4.88 -3.67 3.10
CA ILE A 41 5.86 -3.09 4.01
C ILE A 41 7.21 -3.69 3.66
N VAL A 42 8.15 -2.85 3.26
CA VAL A 42 9.54 -3.19 2.99
C VAL A 42 10.37 -2.60 4.13
N GLY A 43 11.17 -3.45 4.78
CA GLY A 43 12.13 -3.00 5.79
C GLY A 43 13.37 -2.38 5.14
N ASP A 44 14.44 -2.26 5.92
CA ASP A 44 15.71 -1.74 5.43
C ASP A 44 16.26 -2.59 4.29
N THR A 45 16.72 -1.94 3.21
CA THR A 45 17.23 -2.58 2.00
C THR A 45 18.20 -1.67 1.26
N GLU A 46 19.24 -2.26 0.65
CA GLU A 46 20.22 -1.50 -0.14
C GLU A 46 19.79 -1.23 -1.57
N THR A 47 18.76 -1.94 -2.06
CA THR A 47 18.32 -1.89 -3.45
C THR A 47 16.82 -2.13 -3.60
N THR A 48 16.26 -1.57 -4.68
CA THR A 48 14.89 -1.82 -5.13
C THR A 48 14.79 -2.96 -6.15
N GLU A 49 15.92 -3.53 -6.56
CA GLU A 49 15.94 -4.66 -7.50
C GLU A 49 15.15 -5.85 -6.94
N GLY A 50 14.31 -6.46 -7.77
CA GLY A 50 13.43 -7.57 -7.37
C GLY A 50 12.19 -7.15 -6.56
N LEU A 51 12.13 -5.94 -6.01
CA LEU A 51 10.96 -5.53 -5.22
C LEU A 51 9.71 -5.27 -6.07
N GLN A 52 9.88 -4.90 -7.35
CA GLN A 52 8.79 -4.47 -8.23
C GLN A 52 7.64 -5.48 -8.31
N GLU A 53 7.92 -6.79 -8.37
CA GLU A 53 6.88 -7.81 -8.45
C GLU A 53 6.05 -7.93 -7.16
N HIS A 54 6.67 -7.65 -6.01
CA HIS A 54 6.02 -7.70 -4.72
C HIS A 54 5.18 -6.44 -4.45
N VAL A 55 5.69 -5.27 -4.84
CA VAL A 55 5.02 -3.98 -4.60
C VAL A 55 3.97 -3.61 -5.65
N ARG A 56 3.91 -4.35 -6.77
CA ARG A 56 2.99 -4.06 -7.88
C ARG A 56 1.54 -3.96 -7.41
N ASP A 57 0.84 -2.91 -7.82
CA ASP A 57 -0.58 -2.66 -7.52
C ASP A 57 -0.91 -2.60 -6.01
N ALA A 58 0.07 -2.27 -5.15
CA ALA A 58 -0.20 -2.05 -3.73
C ALA A 58 -1.03 -0.77 -3.55
N ASP A 59 -2.09 -0.81 -2.74
CA ASP A 59 -2.80 0.40 -2.31
C ASP A 59 -1.86 1.32 -1.52
N VAL A 60 -1.02 0.73 -0.66
CA VAL A 60 -0.03 1.44 0.14
C VAL A 60 1.30 0.67 0.16
N LEU A 61 2.39 1.38 -0.15
CA LEU A 61 3.77 0.93 0.05
C LEU A 61 4.40 1.71 1.21
N VAL A 62 4.80 1.00 2.27
CA VAL A 62 5.69 1.53 3.31
C VAL A 62 7.09 1.02 3.04
N ILE A 63 8.07 1.92 2.89
CA ILE A 63 9.46 1.57 2.59
C ILE A 63 10.43 2.59 3.18
N GLU A 64 11.65 2.16 3.48
CA GLU A 64 12.68 3.06 3.96
C GLU A 64 13.06 4.12 2.91
N ALA A 65 13.46 5.29 3.41
CA ALA A 65 14.03 6.38 2.61
C ALA A 65 15.08 7.12 3.45
N THR A 66 16.07 6.37 3.93
CA THR A 66 17.02 6.84 4.94
C THR A 66 17.80 8.08 4.47
N PHE A 67 18.12 8.16 3.17
CA PHE A 67 18.92 9.22 2.58
C PHE A 67 18.18 10.02 1.50
N LEU A 68 18.78 11.14 1.10
CA LEU A 68 18.39 11.87 -0.11
C LEU A 68 19.31 11.51 -1.26
N GLN A 69 18.88 11.76 -2.50
CA GLN A 69 19.64 11.44 -3.71
C GLN A 69 21.04 12.06 -3.72
N ARG A 70 21.16 13.29 -3.20
CA ARG A 70 22.45 14.00 -3.05
C ARG A 70 23.47 13.24 -2.19
N ASP A 71 23.00 12.37 -1.31
CA ASP A 71 23.78 11.53 -0.40
C ASP A 71 23.71 10.04 -0.80
N SER A 72 23.36 9.70 -2.05
CA SER A 72 23.19 8.30 -2.49
C SER A 72 24.43 7.42 -2.36
N ALA A 73 25.64 7.99 -2.37
CA ALA A 73 26.86 7.23 -2.07
C ALA A 73 26.85 6.74 -0.61
N MET A 74 26.45 7.60 0.32
CA MET A 74 26.30 7.26 1.74
C MET A 74 25.19 6.21 1.93
N ALA A 75 24.08 6.34 1.20
CA ALA A 75 23.01 5.34 1.20
C ALA A 75 23.54 3.94 0.87
N ARG A 76 24.32 3.82 -0.21
CA ARG A 76 24.93 2.55 -0.62
C ARG A 76 25.95 2.03 0.39
N ASP A 77 26.80 2.90 0.92
CA ASP A 77 27.83 2.52 1.90
C ASP A 77 27.21 1.96 3.20
N TYR A 78 26.02 2.43 3.57
CA TYR A 78 25.28 1.96 4.75
C TYR A 78 24.19 0.93 4.44
N GLY A 79 24.00 0.55 3.18
CA GLY A 79 23.00 -0.45 2.77
C GLY A 79 21.55 0.02 2.87
N HIS A 80 21.30 1.27 2.51
CA HIS A 80 20.00 1.95 2.59
C HIS A 80 19.58 2.58 1.26
N LEU A 81 18.30 2.95 1.18
CA LEU A 81 17.70 3.66 0.05
C LEU A 81 17.71 5.17 0.22
N THR A 82 17.57 5.84 -0.93
CA THR A 82 17.18 7.24 -1.01
C THR A 82 15.67 7.42 -1.18
N ALA A 83 15.15 8.59 -0.82
CA ALA A 83 13.77 8.97 -1.10
C ALA A 83 13.43 8.93 -2.60
N ALA A 84 14.39 9.33 -3.45
CA ALA A 84 14.27 9.21 -4.91
C ALA A 84 14.12 7.75 -5.38
N GLU A 85 14.90 6.80 -4.84
CA GLU A 85 14.82 5.38 -5.19
C GLU A 85 13.47 4.78 -4.76
N ALA A 86 13.02 5.06 -3.53
CA ALA A 86 11.70 4.64 -3.05
C ALA A 86 10.56 5.19 -3.92
N ALA A 87 10.62 6.47 -4.30
CA ALA A 87 9.63 7.11 -5.16
C ALA A 87 9.63 6.54 -6.59
N ALA A 88 10.80 6.26 -7.16
CA ALA A 88 10.92 5.62 -8.46
C ALA A 88 10.32 4.20 -8.47
N LEU A 89 10.52 3.43 -7.39
CA LEU A 89 9.91 2.11 -7.24
C LEU A 89 8.37 2.22 -7.19
N ALA A 90 7.83 3.14 -6.40
CA ALA A 90 6.38 3.36 -6.29
C ALA A 90 5.77 3.74 -7.65
N ALA A 91 6.38 4.70 -8.35
CA ALA A 91 5.93 5.18 -9.65
C ALA A 91 5.94 4.08 -10.73
N SER A 92 6.97 3.23 -10.75
CA SER A 92 7.11 2.13 -11.72
C SER A 92 6.29 0.88 -11.38
N SER A 93 5.64 0.86 -10.20
CA SER A 93 4.91 -0.31 -9.69
C SER A 93 3.40 -0.11 -9.58
N ASN A 94 2.85 1.01 -10.06
CA ASN A 94 1.43 1.34 -9.95
C ASN A 94 0.93 1.29 -8.49
N VAL A 95 1.74 1.78 -7.56
CA VAL A 95 1.36 1.89 -6.15
C VAL A 95 0.34 3.03 -6.00
N GLY A 96 -0.64 2.84 -5.12
CA GLY A 96 -1.64 3.86 -4.77
C GLY A 96 -1.02 5.01 -3.99
N GLN A 97 -0.34 4.72 -2.88
CA GLN A 97 0.32 5.71 -2.00
C GLN A 97 1.68 5.20 -1.48
N LEU A 98 2.67 6.08 -1.46
CA LEU A 98 3.99 5.82 -0.89
C LEU A 98 4.09 6.46 0.49
N VAL A 99 4.57 5.67 1.45
CA VAL A 99 4.83 6.10 2.82
C VAL A 99 6.29 5.79 3.14
N MET A 100 7.07 6.84 3.33
CA MET A 100 8.49 6.74 3.63
C MET A 100 8.70 6.74 5.15
N ASN A 101 9.51 5.81 5.64
CA ASN A 101 9.93 5.74 7.04
C ASN A 101 11.46 5.61 7.14
N HIS A 102 11.95 5.38 8.36
CA HIS A 102 13.38 5.18 8.63
C HIS A 102 14.26 6.35 8.15
N ILE A 103 13.77 7.59 8.34
CA ILE A 103 14.42 8.80 7.85
C ILE A 103 15.61 9.17 8.73
N SER A 104 16.76 9.49 8.12
CA SER A 104 17.89 10.04 8.85
C SER A 104 17.55 11.41 9.43
N GLY A 105 17.81 11.63 10.72
CA GLY A 105 17.59 12.92 11.41
C GLY A 105 18.43 14.10 10.88
N ARG A 106 19.18 13.90 9.79
CA ARG A 106 19.93 14.91 9.05
C ARG A 106 19.02 15.77 8.16
N TYR A 107 17.86 15.25 7.79
CA TYR A 107 16.94 15.90 6.84
C TYR A 107 15.65 16.28 7.54
N SER A 108 15.03 17.36 7.04
CA SER A 108 13.64 17.65 7.39
C SER A 108 12.68 16.77 6.57
N ASP A 109 11.53 16.43 7.14
CA ASP A 109 10.48 15.71 6.41
C ASP A 109 10.06 16.43 5.13
N ALA A 110 10.10 17.77 5.15
CA ALA A 110 9.78 18.59 3.98
C ALA A 110 10.77 18.37 2.83
N GLU A 111 12.06 18.20 3.11
CA GLU A 111 13.07 17.90 2.09
C GLU A 111 12.88 16.51 1.49
N VAL A 112 12.68 15.50 2.35
CA VAL A 112 12.41 14.10 1.93
C VAL A 112 11.16 14.04 1.07
N LEU A 113 10.09 14.70 1.52
CA LEU A 113 8.82 14.74 0.81
C LEU A 113 8.92 15.49 -0.51
N ALA A 114 9.71 16.56 -0.58
CA ALA A 114 9.94 17.30 -1.81
C ALA A 114 10.62 16.42 -2.86
N GLU A 115 11.71 15.73 -2.49
CA GLU A 115 12.44 14.84 -3.40
C GLU A 115 11.56 13.69 -3.92
N ALA A 116 10.84 13.01 -3.03
CA ALA A 116 9.96 11.91 -3.44
C ALA A 116 8.84 12.37 -4.39
N ARG A 117 8.27 13.55 -4.16
CA ARG A 117 7.18 14.11 -4.98
C ARG A 117 7.59 14.51 -6.39
N GLU A 118 8.89 14.63 -6.67
CA GLU A 118 9.37 14.83 -8.05
C GLU A 118 9.02 13.63 -8.94
N SER A 119 9.08 12.41 -8.39
CA SER A 119 8.79 11.17 -9.12
C SER A 119 7.42 10.57 -8.79
N PHE A 120 6.92 10.77 -7.56
CA PHE A 120 5.67 10.18 -7.09
C PHE A 120 4.86 11.15 -6.20
N PRO A 121 3.88 11.90 -6.76
CA PRO A 121 3.17 12.95 -6.03
C PRO A 121 2.40 12.46 -4.79
N ASN A 122 1.86 11.23 -4.81
CA ASN A 122 1.10 10.67 -3.68
C ASN A 122 2.02 10.04 -2.61
N SER A 123 2.98 10.85 -2.15
CA SER A 123 3.96 10.49 -1.13
C SER A 123 3.63 11.13 0.22
N ARG A 124 4.00 10.43 1.29
CA ARG A 124 3.93 10.85 2.69
C ARG A 124 5.21 10.41 3.43
N VAL A 125 5.65 11.22 4.39
CA VAL A 125 6.64 10.80 5.41
C VAL A 125 5.87 10.37 6.65
N ALA A 126 6.18 9.18 7.16
CA ALA A 126 5.57 8.67 8.39
C ALA A 126 6.14 9.37 9.62
N ASN A 127 5.27 9.71 10.57
CA ASN A 127 5.64 10.23 11.88
C ASN A 127 5.34 9.22 12.98
N ASP A 128 6.01 9.39 14.12
CA ASP A 128 5.67 8.65 15.33
C ASP A 128 4.17 8.82 15.64
N PHE A 129 3.49 7.71 15.90
CA PHE A 129 2.06 7.62 16.17
C PHE A 129 1.13 7.98 14.99
N ASP A 130 1.64 8.08 13.76
CA ASP A 130 0.78 8.24 12.59
C ASP A 130 -0.20 7.05 12.43
N GLN A 131 -1.41 7.37 11.97
CA GLN A 131 -2.45 6.40 11.64
C GLN A 131 -2.86 6.53 10.18
N MET A 132 -3.00 5.39 9.50
CA MET A 132 -3.36 5.31 8.10
C MET A 132 -4.38 4.21 7.87
N VAL A 133 -5.33 4.45 6.96
CA VAL A 133 -6.34 3.49 6.53
C VAL A 133 -5.99 3.06 5.11
N VAL A 134 -6.00 1.75 4.87
CA VAL A 134 -5.71 1.13 3.57
C VAL A 134 -7.02 0.71 2.90
#